data_AF-A0A3D3S7P9-F1
#
_entry.id   AF-A0A3D3S7P9-F1
#
_cell.length_a   1.000
_cell.length_b   1.000
_cell.length_c   1.000
_cell.angle_alpha   90.00
_cell.angle_beta   90.00
_cell.angle_gamma   90.00
#
_symmetry.space_group_name_H-M   'P 1'
#
loop_
_entity.id
_entity.type
_entity.pdbx_description
1 polymer ?
#
loop_
_entity_poly.entity_id
_entity_poly.type
_entity_poly.pdbx_seq_one_letter_code
_entity_poly.pdbx_strand_id
1 'polypeptide(L)'
;YVDGADEATEHRQLIKGGGGALTREKIIAAASRTFVCIADASKLVRRLGAYPLPVEVIPMARSYVARQIVVLGGRPVYRQGFVTDNGNIILDVLDIHGLDIVEPIKLEQTINNIAGVVTNGLFAARGADVLLLGSADGVQRFG
;
A
#
# COMPACT_ATOMS: atom_id res chain seq x y z
N TYR A 1 11.59 -4.68 -11.85
CA TYR A 1 11.50 -3.88 -10.61
C TYR A 1 11.87 -4.75 -9.41
N VAL A 2 12.74 -4.26 -8.53
CA VAL A 2 13.10 -4.93 -7.28
C VAL A 2 12.91 -3.92 -6.16
N ASP A 3 12.10 -4.24 -5.16
CA ASP A 3 11.77 -3.32 -4.09
C ASP A 3 11.21 -4.05 -2.86
N GLY A 4 11.10 -3.36 -1.72
CA GLY A 4 10.53 -3.90 -0.49
C GLY A 4 9.03 -3.69 -0.33
N ALA A 5 8.51 -4.13 0.81
CA ALA A 5 7.13 -3.93 1.22
C ALA A 5 7.02 -3.67 2.74
N ASP A 6 5.97 -2.95 3.13
CA ASP A 6 5.61 -2.76 4.54
C ASP A 6 4.87 -4.01 5.08
N GLU A 7 4.04 -4.63 4.24
CA GLU A 7 3.44 -5.95 4.44
C GLU A 7 3.34 -6.73 3.13
N ALA A 8 3.38 -8.05 3.21
CA ALA A 8 3.15 -8.97 2.11
C ALA A 8 2.29 -10.16 2.54
N THR A 9 1.47 -10.69 1.63
CA THR A 9 0.77 -11.97 1.83
C THR A 9 1.42 -13.08 1.01
N GLU A 10 1.07 -14.34 1.29
CA GLU A 10 1.48 -15.50 0.47
C GLU A 10 0.97 -15.40 -0.98
N HIS A 11 -0.11 -14.64 -1.20
CA HIS A 11 -0.64 -14.31 -2.53
C HIS A 11 0.09 -13.13 -3.20
N ARG A 12 1.20 -12.65 -2.60
CA ARG A 12 2.08 -11.59 -3.12
C ARG A 12 1.37 -10.25 -3.32
N GLN A 13 0.29 -10.02 -2.59
CA GLN A 13 -0.36 -8.72 -2.46
C GLN A 13 0.32 -7.96 -1.33
N LEU A 14 0.55 -6.65 -1.51
CA LEU A 14 1.41 -5.88 -0.62
C LEU A 14 0.72 -4.62 -0.09
N ILE A 15 1.13 -4.18 1.10
CA ILE A 15 1.07 -2.77 1.49
C ILE A 15 2.47 -2.17 1.31
N LYS A 16 2.53 -1.01 0.67
CA LYS A 16 3.72 -0.19 0.44
C LYS A 16 3.43 1.28 0.72
N GLY A 17 4.48 2.09 0.83
CA GLY A 17 4.36 3.54 0.95
C GLY A 17 4.65 4.10 2.34
N GLY A 18 5.11 3.27 3.29
CA GLY A 18 5.60 3.73 4.59
C GLY A 18 6.63 4.86 4.42
N GLY A 19 7.56 4.71 3.48
CA GLY A 19 8.55 5.74 3.11
C GLY A 19 8.01 6.91 2.27
N GLY A 20 6.76 6.87 1.82
CA GLY A 20 6.10 7.96 1.08
C GLY A 20 6.40 8.05 -0.42
N ALA A 21 7.03 7.04 -1.02
CA ALA A 21 7.33 6.98 -2.45
C ALA A 21 6.30 6.18 -3.30
N LEU A 22 5.17 5.79 -2.70
CA LEU A 22 4.20 4.84 -3.26
C LEU A 22 3.78 5.11 -4.72
N THR A 23 3.59 6.38 -5.10
CA THR A 23 3.16 6.72 -6.46
C THR A 23 4.22 6.33 -7.49
N ARG A 24 5.48 6.70 -7.25
CA ARG A 24 6.58 6.39 -8.18
C ARG A 24 6.87 4.89 -8.20
N GLU A 25 6.88 4.26 -7.03
CA GLU A 25 7.04 2.81 -6.89
C GLU A 25 5.97 2.06 -7.71
N LYS A 26 4.69 2.46 -7.60
CA LYS A 26 3.58 1.83 -8.30
C LYS A 26 3.66 2.02 -9.81
N ILE A 27 4.08 3.19 -10.28
CA ILE A 27 4.31 3.45 -11.71
C ILE A 27 5.42 2.53 -12.25
N ILE A 28 6.55 2.42 -11.56
CA ILE A 28 7.69 1.59 -12.01
C ILE A 28 7.32 0.09 -11.97
N ALA A 29 6.55 -0.34 -10.96
CA ALA A 29 6.03 -1.70 -10.87
C ALA A 29 5.09 -2.03 -12.04
N ALA A 30 4.19 -1.10 -12.41
CA ALA A 30 3.28 -1.26 -13.54
C ALA A 30 4.00 -1.31 -14.90
N ALA A 31 5.08 -0.55 -15.05
CA ALA A 31 5.92 -0.56 -16.26
C ALA A 31 6.86 -1.77 -16.36
N SER A 32 6.94 -2.59 -15.31
CA SER A 32 7.88 -3.71 -15.23
C SER A 32 7.22 -5.05 -15.56
N ARG A 33 7.88 -5.83 -16.43
CA ARG A 33 7.49 -7.22 -16.72
C ARG A 33 7.55 -8.12 -15.49
N THR A 34 8.53 -7.89 -14.61
CA THR A 34 8.73 -8.67 -13.39
C THR A 34 8.99 -7.74 -12.22
N PHE A 35 8.21 -7.93 -11.16
CA PHE A 35 8.37 -7.31 -9.85
C PHE A 35 8.80 -8.38 -8.85
N VAL A 36 10.03 -8.26 -8.37
CA VAL A 36 10.58 -9.05 -7.27
C VAL A 36 10.47 -8.23 -5.98
N CYS A 37 9.63 -8.67 -5.05
CA CYS A 37 9.56 -8.12 -3.72
C CYS A 37 10.61 -8.77 -2.82
N ILE A 38 11.42 -7.97 -2.14
CA ILE A 38 12.41 -8.42 -1.15
C ILE A 38 12.05 -7.89 0.23
N ALA A 39 11.92 -8.76 1.22
CA ALA A 39 11.54 -8.33 2.57
C ALA A 39 12.12 -9.27 3.63
N ASP A 40 12.16 -8.84 4.89
CA ASP A 40 12.42 -9.76 6.00
C ASP A 40 11.14 -10.52 6.38
N ALA A 41 11.29 -11.67 7.04
CA ALA A 41 10.17 -12.56 7.37
C ALA A 41 9.08 -11.91 8.24
N SER A 42 9.37 -10.82 8.97
CA SER A 42 8.35 -10.11 9.77
C SER A 42 7.28 -9.42 8.92
N LYS A 43 7.55 -9.21 7.62
CA LYS A 43 6.64 -8.56 6.67
C LYS A 43 5.56 -9.49 6.14
N LEU A 44 5.72 -10.81 6.33
CA LEU A 44 4.71 -11.77 5.90
C LEU A 44 3.55 -11.80 6.89
N VAL A 45 2.37 -11.42 6.41
CA VAL A 45 1.12 -11.41 7.18
C VAL A 45 0.08 -12.27 6.50
N ARG A 46 -0.81 -12.86 7.31
CA ARG A 46 -1.94 -13.64 6.79
C ARG A 46 -2.97 -12.76 6.07
N ARG A 47 -3.15 -11.53 6.54
CA ARG A 47 -4.08 -10.54 6.00
C ARG A 47 -3.44 -9.16 6.10
N LEU A 48 -3.54 -8.38 5.04
CA LEU A 48 -3.06 -7.00 5.01
C LEU A 48 -3.87 -6.11 5.97
N GLY A 49 -3.22 -5.10 6.52
CA GLY A 49 -3.86 -4.02 7.26
C GLY A 49 -3.43 -3.87 8.72
N ALA A 50 -2.43 -4.63 9.20
CA ALA A 50 -1.83 -4.33 10.50
C ALA A 50 -0.90 -3.10 10.39
N TYR A 51 -0.23 -2.95 9.25
CA TYR A 51 0.44 -1.72 8.86
C TYR A 51 -0.57 -0.69 8.28
N PRO A 52 -0.47 0.60 8.67
CA PRO A 52 -1.33 1.65 8.13
C PRO A 52 -1.25 1.74 6.61
N LEU A 53 -2.38 1.80 5.89
CA LEU A 53 -2.37 1.96 4.44
C LEU A 53 -2.12 3.42 4.05
N PRO A 54 -1.02 3.75 3.35
CA PRO A 54 -0.78 5.11 2.88
C PRO A 54 -1.66 5.41 1.67
N VAL A 55 -2.28 6.59 1.65
CA VAL A 55 -3.03 7.13 0.49
C VAL A 55 -2.48 8.50 0.15
N GLU A 56 -1.89 8.65 -1.03
CA GLU A 56 -1.41 9.94 -1.53
C GLU A 56 -2.60 10.75 -2.08
N VAL A 57 -2.73 11.99 -1.61
CA VAL A 57 -3.90 12.84 -1.83
C VAL A 57 -3.49 14.24 -2.24
N ILE A 58 -4.18 14.81 -3.22
CA ILE A 58 -4.01 16.22 -3.60
C ILE A 58 -4.32 17.10 -2.38
N PRO A 59 -3.47 18.08 -1.98
CA PRO A 59 -3.63 18.80 -0.72
C PRO A 59 -5.00 19.44 -0.50
N MET A 60 -5.60 20.02 -1.54
CA MET A 60 -6.95 20.63 -1.45
C MET A 60 -8.07 19.62 -1.17
N ALA A 61 -7.85 18.34 -1.50
CA ALA A 61 -8.84 17.28 -1.35
C ALA A 61 -8.77 16.55 -0.01
N ARG A 62 -7.79 16.87 0.86
CA ARG A 62 -7.52 16.18 2.14
C ARG A 62 -8.78 15.82 2.91
N SER A 63 -9.61 16.83 3.21
CA SER A 63 -10.79 16.66 4.05
C SER A 63 -11.89 15.86 3.36
N TYR A 64 -12.01 15.96 2.04
CA TYR A 64 -12.98 15.16 1.28
C TYR A 64 -12.58 13.69 1.26
N VAL A 65 -11.34 13.38 0.88
CA VAL A 65 -10.82 12.01 0.84
C VAL A 65 -10.87 11.37 2.22
N ALA A 66 -10.51 12.10 3.28
CA ALA A 66 -10.63 11.61 4.66
C ALA A 66 -12.07 11.17 5.00
N ARG A 67 -13.09 11.95 4.64
CA ARG A 67 -14.49 11.55 4.87
C ARG A 67 -14.89 10.30 4.08
N GLN A 68 -14.42 10.16 2.84
CA GLN A 68 -14.69 8.96 2.05
C GLN A 68 -14.04 7.72 2.68
N ILE A 69 -12.81 7.83 3.18
CA ILE A 69 -12.14 6.75 3.91
C ILE A 69 -12.92 6.35 5.17
N VAL A 70 -13.46 7.33 5.92
CA VAL A 70 -14.31 7.05 7.09
C VAL A 70 -15.59 6.30 6.69
N VAL A 71 -16.24 6.66 5.57
CA VAL A 71 -17.41 5.93 5.05
C VAL A 71 -17.07 4.49 4.69
N LEU A 72 -15.87 4.24 4.18
CA LEU A 72 -15.41 2.88 3.91
C LEU A 72 -15.10 2.10 5.21
N GLY A 73 -15.02 2.76 6.36
CA GLY A 73 -14.76 2.14 7.67
C GLY A 73 -13.32 2.27 8.17
N GLY A 74 -12.47 3.04 7.49
CA GLY A 74 -11.09 3.31 7.90
C GLY A 74 -10.96 4.57 8.76
N ARG A 75 -9.86 4.67 9.52
CA ARG A 75 -9.51 5.88 10.28
C ARG A 75 -8.34 6.63 9.62
N PRO A 76 -8.58 7.66 8.79
CA PRO A 76 -7.50 8.39 8.14
C PRO A 76 -6.76 9.31 9.11
N VAL A 77 -5.43 9.26 9.09
CA VAL A 77 -4.55 10.15 9.83
C VAL A 77 -3.67 10.91 8.87
N TYR A 78 -3.68 12.24 8.94
CA TYR A 78 -2.80 13.07 8.12
C TYR A 78 -1.36 12.93 8.58
N ARG A 79 -0.46 12.58 7.64
CA ARG A 79 0.98 12.52 7.89
C ARG A 79 1.56 13.94 7.97
N GLN A 80 1.59 14.49 9.18
CA GLN A 80 2.05 15.84 9.48
C GLN A 80 3.51 16.06 9.05
N GLY A 81 3.80 17.24 8.46
CA GLY A 81 5.15 17.62 8.08
C GLY A 81 5.76 16.83 6.92
N PHE A 82 4.98 16.00 6.23
CA PHE A 82 5.43 15.20 5.11
C PHE A 82 4.80 15.69 3.80
N VAL A 83 5.64 15.85 2.78
CA VAL A 83 5.21 16.13 1.40
C VAL A 83 5.92 15.12 0.51
N THR A 84 5.14 14.45 -0.34
CA THR A 84 5.68 13.50 -1.31
C THR A 84 6.50 14.20 -2.39
N ASP A 85 7.31 13.44 -3.12
CA ASP A 85 8.04 13.94 -4.28
C ASP A 85 7.15 14.59 -5.36
N ASN A 86 5.84 14.31 -5.36
CA ASN A 86 4.88 14.86 -6.31
C ASN A 86 4.15 16.10 -5.76
N GLY A 87 4.54 16.62 -4.59
CA GLY A 87 3.90 17.78 -3.96
C GLY A 87 2.57 17.48 -3.26
N ASN A 88 2.22 16.20 -3.09
CA ASN A 88 1.00 15.75 -2.44
C ASN A 88 1.23 15.38 -0.97
N ILE A 89 0.12 15.21 -0.25
CA ILE A 89 0.13 14.75 1.15
C ILE A 89 -0.21 13.26 1.24
N ILE A 90 -0.01 12.66 2.41
CA ILE A 90 -0.43 11.29 2.71
C ILE A 90 -1.47 11.28 3.83
N LEU A 91 -2.51 10.47 3.64
CA LEU A 91 -3.39 9.98 4.70
C LEU A 91 -3.02 8.52 4.99
N ASP A 92 -2.52 8.26 6.20
CA ASP A 92 -2.29 6.92 6.71
C ASP A 92 -3.59 6.38 7.29
N VAL A 93 -4.16 5.35 6.66
CA VAL A 93 -5.43 4.76 7.08
C VAL A 93 -5.18 3.69 8.13
N LEU A 94 -5.53 4.01 9.37
CA LEU A 94 -5.50 3.11 10.52
C LEU A 94 -6.79 2.30 10.61
N ASP A 95 -6.74 1.26 11.46
CA ASP A 95 -7.91 0.44 11.85
C ASP A 95 -8.66 -0.16 10.64
N ILE A 96 -7.88 -0.54 9.64
CA ILE A 96 -8.32 -1.26 8.45
C ILE A 96 -9.01 -2.59 8.77
N HIS A 97 -8.88 -3.11 9.99
CA HIS A 97 -9.67 -4.27 10.40
C HIS A 97 -11.19 -4.00 10.32
N GLY A 98 -11.64 -2.75 10.45
CA GLY A 98 -13.04 -2.36 10.15
C GLY A 98 -13.39 -2.37 8.66
N LEU A 99 -12.38 -2.29 7.78
CA LEU A 99 -12.50 -2.43 6.32
C LEU A 99 -12.48 -3.88 5.85
N ASP A 100 -12.12 -4.81 6.75
CA ASP A 100 -11.77 -6.21 6.48
C ASP A 100 -11.20 -6.41 5.06
N ILE A 101 -9.88 -6.23 4.87
CA ILE A 101 -9.23 -6.41 3.55
C ILE A 101 -9.21 -7.90 3.15
N VAL A 102 -10.39 -8.46 2.93
CA VAL A 102 -10.63 -9.77 2.32
C VAL A 102 -10.43 -9.68 0.81
N GLU A 103 -10.75 -8.52 0.23
CA GLU A 103 -10.64 -8.27 -1.21
C GLU A 103 -9.68 -7.09 -1.51
N PRO A 104 -8.35 -7.25 -1.34
CA PRO A 104 -7.38 -6.16 -1.54
C PRO A 104 -7.49 -5.45 -2.90
N ILE A 105 -7.76 -6.20 -3.97
CA ILE A 105 -7.92 -5.65 -5.32
C ILE A 105 -9.13 -4.71 -5.40
N LYS A 106 -10.25 -5.12 -4.82
CA LYS A 106 -11.49 -4.34 -4.80
C LYS A 106 -11.34 -3.08 -3.95
N LEU A 107 -10.67 -3.18 -2.81
CA LEU A 107 -10.37 -2.03 -1.97
C LEU A 107 -9.42 -1.06 -2.69
N GLU A 108 -8.37 -1.56 -3.35
CA GLU A 108 -7.44 -0.75 -4.16
C GLU A 108 -8.21 0.05 -5.22
N GLN A 109 -9.10 -0.60 -5.97
CA GLN A 109 -9.93 0.04 -6.99
C GLN A 109 -10.91 1.05 -6.39
N THR A 110 -11.55 0.71 -5.27
CA THR A 110 -12.49 1.60 -4.59
C THR A 110 -11.81 2.89 -4.14
N ILE A 111 -10.62 2.80 -3.53
CA ILE A 111 -9.85 3.97 -3.09
C ILE A 111 -9.38 4.78 -4.31
N ASN A 112 -8.89 4.13 -5.37
CA ASN A 112 -8.48 4.82 -6.60
C ASN A 112 -9.62 5.65 -7.24
N ASN A 113 -10.87 5.27 -7.03
CA ASN A 113 -12.03 5.98 -7.57
C ASN A 113 -12.48 7.19 -6.73
N ILE A 114 -11.84 7.46 -5.59
CA ILE A 114 -12.14 8.65 -4.79
C ILE A 114 -11.48 9.87 -5.42
N ALA A 115 -12.28 10.87 -5.81
CA ALA A 115 -11.74 12.11 -6.40
C ALA A 115 -10.72 12.80 -5.45
N GLY A 116 -9.54 13.10 -5.98
CA GLY A 116 -8.44 13.71 -5.22
C GLY A 116 -7.43 12.71 -4.65
N VAL A 117 -7.70 11.40 -4.70
CA VAL A 117 -6.67 10.38 -4.52
C VAL A 117 -5.75 10.38 -5.75
N VAL A 118 -4.45 10.35 -5.50
CA VAL A 118 -3.41 10.22 -6.53
C VAL A 118 -3.05 8.76 -6.68
N THR A 119 -2.68 8.11 -5.57
CA THR A 119 -2.49 6.65 -5.48
C THR A 119 -2.76 6.18 -4.06
N ASN A 120 -2.86 4.86 -3.88
CA ASN A 120 -2.86 4.22 -2.56
C ASN A 120 -1.81 3.12 -2.48
N GLY A 121 -1.44 2.73 -1.27
CA GLY A 121 -0.36 1.79 -0.98
C GLY A 121 -0.66 0.30 -1.20
N LEU A 122 -1.86 -0.08 -1.65
CA LEU A 122 -2.16 -1.49 -1.95
C LEU A 122 -1.55 -1.85 -3.30
N PHE A 123 -0.64 -2.82 -3.35
CA PHE A 123 -0.16 -3.40 -4.60
C PHE A 123 -0.83 -4.76 -4.73
N ALA A 124 -2.10 -4.76 -5.14
CA ALA A 124 -2.93 -5.96 -5.17
C ALA A 124 -3.30 -6.35 -6.61
N ALA A 125 -3.83 -5.41 -7.39
CA ALA A 125 -4.15 -5.66 -8.80
C ALA A 125 -2.88 -5.96 -9.61
N ARG A 126 -1.79 -5.28 -9.28
CA ARG A 126 -0.41 -5.60 -9.72
C ARG A 126 0.44 -5.85 -8.47
N GLY A 127 0.28 -7.04 -7.88
CA GLY A 127 1.16 -7.54 -6.81
C GLY A 127 2.56 -7.94 -7.30
N ALA A 128 3.37 -8.54 -6.44
CA ALA A 128 4.67 -9.05 -6.84
C ALA A 128 4.56 -10.36 -7.65
N ASP A 129 5.44 -10.53 -8.63
CA ASP A 129 5.56 -11.79 -9.37
C ASP A 129 6.36 -12.81 -8.55
N VAL A 130 7.37 -12.33 -7.81
CA VAL A 130 8.19 -13.14 -6.90
C VAL A 130 8.31 -12.40 -5.57
N LEU A 131 8.15 -13.11 -4.46
CA LEU A 131 8.43 -12.62 -3.11
C LEU A 131 9.58 -13.44 -2.54
N LEU A 132 10.63 -12.76 -2.08
CA LEU A 132 11.79 -13.33 -1.41
C LEU A 132 11.81 -12.82 0.03
N LEU A 133 11.69 -13.74 0.98
CA LEU A 133 11.71 -13.43 2.41
C LEU A 133 13.00 -13.91 3.06
N GLY A 134 13.75 -12.98 3.64
CA GLY A 134 14.94 -13.29 4.43
C GLY A 134 14.58 -13.68 5.86
N SER A 135 15.10 -14.80 6.32
CA SER A 135 15.00 -15.30 7.70
C SER A 135 16.37 -15.80 8.20
N ALA A 136 16.47 -16.17 9.48
CA ALA A 136 17.67 -16.77 10.03
C ALA A 136 18.04 -18.10 9.34
N ASP A 137 17.05 -18.84 8.83
CA ASP A 137 17.22 -20.13 8.16
C ASP A 137 17.49 -20.00 6.65
N GLY A 138 17.63 -18.77 6.14
CA GLY A 138 17.87 -18.47 4.73
C GLY A 138 16.69 -17.75 4.06
N VAL A 139 16.68 -17.80 2.72
CA VAL A 139 15.69 -17.08 1.90
C VAL A 139 14.57 -18.02 1.45
N GLN A 140 13.34 -17.71 1.83
CA GLN A 140 12.14 -18.39 1.32
C GLN A 140 11.63 -17.67 0.07
N ARG A 141 11.20 -18.43 -0.94
CA ARG A 141 10.68 -17.91 -2.21
C ARG A 141 9.22 -18.28 -2.42
N PHE A 142 8.42 -17.29 -2.80
CA PHE A 142 7.05 -17.45 -3.31
C PHE A 142 7.03 -16.91 -4.74
N GLY A 143 6.47 -17.67 -5.69
CA GLY A 143 6.39 -17.32 -7.11
C GLY A 143 5.18 -17.97 -7.75
#